data_AF-A0A5N8YSR0-F1
#
_entry.id   AF-A0A5N8YSR0-F1
#
_cell.length_a   1.000
_cell.length_b   1.000
_cell.length_c   1.000
_cell.angle_alpha   90.00
_cell.angle_beta   90.00
_cell.angle_gamma   90.00
#
_symmetry.space_group_name_H-M   'P 1'
#
loop_
_entity.id
_entity.type
_entity.pdbx_description
1 polymer ?
#
loop_
_entity_poly.entity_id
_entity_poly.type
_entity_poly.pdbx_seq_one_letter_code
_entity_poly.pdbx_strand_id
1 'polypeptide(L)'
;QGIKFAILFLAEFMAPIVTAAVVATLFLGGTKGFDPIPGQIWFVLKMFVVIFVLLWFRATWPRLRVDQIMGFAWKGLFGLGILNIFIVAIEIMIFRTEEGTVGTSNMLIMSAINWVIAVVTLLTLMRIYGQKKLERPIPVPSPLANMGVEAD
;
A
#
# COMPACT_ATOMS: atom_id res chain seq x y z
N GLN A 1 28.26 10.20 -20.56
CA GLN A 1 26.95 10.47 -19.95
C GLN A 1 26.04 9.23 -19.89
N GLY A 2 26.17 8.29 -20.84
CA GLY A 2 25.37 7.05 -20.86
C GLY A 2 25.57 6.07 -19.70
N ILE A 3 26.79 5.92 -19.15
CA ILE A 3 27.03 4.98 -18.02
C ILE A 3 26.28 5.39 -16.75
N LYS A 4 26.25 6.69 -16.42
CA LYS A 4 25.49 7.20 -15.26
C LYS A 4 23.98 6.96 -15.42
N PHE A 5 23.46 7.19 -16.63
CA PHE A 5 22.08 6.88 -16.97
C PHE A 5 21.77 5.38 -16.90
N ALA A 6 22.68 4.53 -17.40
CA ALA A 6 22.52 3.08 -17.36
C ALA A 6 22.46 2.54 -15.91
N ILE A 7 23.29 3.07 -15.01
CA ILE A 7 23.27 2.68 -13.59
C ILE A 7 21.98 3.13 -12.90
N LEU A 8 21.50 4.36 -13.16
CA LEU A 8 20.23 4.84 -12.63
C LEU A 8 19.04 4.02 -13.13
N PHE A 9 19.03 3.67 -14.41
CA PHE A 9 18.02 2.81 -15.00
C PHE A 9 18.06 1.42 -14.39
N LEU A 10 19.25 0.80 -14.29
CA LEU A 10 19.39 -0.49 -13.63
C LEU A 10 18.85 -0.46 -12.20
N ALA A 11 19.15 0.58 -11.42
CA ALA A 11 18.63 0.72 -10.06
C ALA A 11 17.09 0.80 -10.01
N GLU A 12 16.46 1.57 -10.90
CA GLU A 12 15.00 1.66 -11.02
C GLU A 12 14.37 0.30 -11.36
N PHE A 13 15.01 -0.51 -12.22
CA PHE A 13 14.53 -1.85 -12.57
C PHE A 13 14.74 -2.88 -11.45
N MET A 14 15.78 -2.69 -10.62
CA MET A 14 16.04 -3.56 -9.47
C MET A 14 15.08 -3.30 -8.31
N ALA A 15 14.55 -2.08 -8.17
CA ALA A 15 13.64 -1.71 -7.09
C ALA A 15 12.44 -2.68 -6.93
N PRO A 16 11.61 -2.96 -7.96
CA PRO A 16 10.48 -3.89 -7.82
C PRO A 16 10.92 -5.33 -7.53
N ILE A 17 12.10 -5.75 -8.01
CA ILE A 17 12.64 -7.10 -7.77
C ILE A 17 12.97 -7.27 -6.28
N VAL A 18 13.68 -6.30 -5.69
CA VAL A 18 14.04 -6.32 -4.28
C VAL A 18 12.79 -6.20 -3.40
N THR A 19 11.86 -5.31 -3.74
CA THR A 19 10.59 -5.20 -3.02
C THR A 19 9.80 -6.50 -3.06
N ALA A 20 9.73 -7.17 -4.23
CA ALA A 20 9.06 -8.45 -4.35
C ALA A 20 9.72 -9.55 -3.51
N ALA A 21 11.05 -9.57 -3.43
CA ALA A 21 11.78 -10.50 -2.57
C ALA A 21 11.42 -10.33 -1.10
N VAL A 22 11.39 -9.08 -0.60
CA VAL A 22 11.02 -8.76 0.78
C VAL A 22 9.56 -9.12 1.06
N VAL A 23 8.64 -8.82 0.14
CA VAL A 23 7.23 -9.16 0.30
C VAL A 23 7.02 -10.67 0.30
N ALA A 24 7.69 -11.40 -0.60
CA ALA A 24 7.59 -12.84 -0.70
C ALA A 24 8.11 -13.55 0.56
N THR A 25 9.19 -13.06 1.18
CA THR A 25 9.73 -13.64 2.41
C THR A 25 8.87 -13.32 3.64
N LEU A 26 8.49 -12.06 3.83
CA LEU A 26 7.80 -11.62 5.05
C LEU A 26 6.32 -12.01 5.09
N PHE A 27 5.62 -11.91 3.96
CA PHE A 27 4.16 -12.05 3.93
C PHE A 27 3.67 -13.33 3.25
N LEU A 28 4.38 -13.84 2.24
CA LEU A 28 3.98 -15.06 1.50
C LEU A 28 4.68 -16.33 2.00
N GLY A 29 5.35 -16.28 3.16
CA GLY A 29 5.95 -17.46 3.80
C GLY A 29 7.21 -17.98 3.10
N GLY A 30 7.88 -17.16 2.28
CA GLY A 30 9.19 -17.48 1.68
C GLY A 30 9.17 -18.75 0.82
N THR A 31 10.03 -19.71 1.17
CA THR A 31 10.21 -20.98 0.46
C THR A 31 9.16 -22.05 0.78
N LYS A 32 8.19 -21.77 1.67
CA LYS A 32 7.12 -22.72 1.97
C LYS A 32 6.26 -22.96 0.73
N GLY A 33 6.17 -24.20 0.29
CA GLY A 33 5.40 -24.62 -0.87
C GLY A 33 4.86 -26.03 -0.70
N PHE A 34 4.12 -26.49 -1.70
CA PHE A 34 3.62 -27.87 -1.74
C PHE A 34 4.64 -28.80 -2.39
N ASP A 35 4.83 -29.96 -1.77
CA ASP A 35 5.59 -31.07 -2.35
C ASP A 35 4.84 -31.59 -3.59
N PRO A 36 5.54 -31.98 -4.68
CA PRO A 36 6.96 -32.36 -4.77
C PRO A 36 7.91 -31.27 -5.32
N ILE A 37 7.46 -30.02 -5.44
CA ILE A 37 8.24 -28.96 -6.09
C ILE A 37 9.20 -28.32 -5.05
N PRO A 38 10.50 -28.17 -5.35
CA PRO A 38 11.45 -27.49 -4.47
C PRO A 38 10.99 -26.10 -4.04
N GLY A 39 11.14 -25.78 -2.74
CA GLY A 39 10.70 -24.51 -2.15
C GLY A 39 11.30 -23.26 -2.80
N GLN A 40 12.45 -23.39 -3.45
CA GLN A 40 13.12 -22.33 -4.21
C GLN A 40 12.31 -21.93 -5.45
N ILE A 41 11.71 -22.90 -6.15
CA ILE A 41 10.85 -22.62 -7.32
C ILE A 41 9.59 -21.88 -6.86
N TRP A 42 9.02 -22.27 -5.73
CA TRP A 42 7.90 -21.56 -5.11
C TRP A 42 8.24 -20.12 -4.73
N PHE A 43 9.45 -19.89 -4.22
CA PHE A 43 9.91 -18.54 -3.92
C PHE A 43 10.00 -17.67 -5.19
N VAL A 44 10.62 -18.19 -6.25
CA VAL A 44 10.71 -17.49 -7.55
C VAL A 44 9.33 -17.21 -8.12
N LEU A 45 8.41 -18.18 -8.04
CA LEU A 45 7.03 -18.02 -8.50
C LEU A 45 6.29 -16.92 -7.73
N LYS A 46 6.39 -16.90 -6.40
CA LYS A 46 5.79 -15.86 -5.55
C LYS A 46 6.37 -14.49 -5.89
N MET A 47 7.69 -14.38 -6.06
CA MET A 47 8.31 -13.13 -6.49
C MET A 47 7.79 -12.68 -7.85
N PHE A 48 7.67 -13.59 -8.82
CA PHE A 48 7.15 -13.28 -10.15
C PHE A 48 5.72 -12.74 -10.08
N VAL A 49 4.85 -13.36 -9.27
CA VAL A 49 3.49 -12.86 -9.03
C VAL A 49 3.50 -11.46 -8.43
N VAL A 50 4.35 -11.19 -7.44
CA VAL A 50 4.43 -9.84 -6.83
C VAL A 50 4.96 -8.81 -7.82
N ILE A 51 6.01 -9.13 -8.59
CA ILE A 51 6.53 -8.24 -9.65
C ILE A 51 5.45 -7.97 -10.70
N PHE A 52 4.73 -8.99 -11.14
CA PHE A 52 3.63 -8.86 -12.08
C PHE A 52 2.57 -7.88 -11.54
N VAL A 53 2.18 -8.02 -10.28
CA VAL A 53 1.23 -7.10 -9.63
C VAL A 53 1.77 -5.67 -9.58
N LEU A 54 3.03 -5.47 -9.19
CA LEU A 54 3.65 -4.13 -9.16
C LEU A 54 3.69 -3.47 -10.55
N LEU A 55 4.03 -4.25 -11.59
CA LEU A 55 4.03 -3.76 -12.97
C LEU A 55 2.61 -3.50 -13.49
N TRP A 56 1.64 -4.33 -13.09
CA TRP A 56 0.25 -4.14 -13.45
C TRP A 56 -0.34 -2.86 -12.83
N PHE A 57 -0.05 -2.59 -11.55
CA PHE A 57 -0.38 -1.32 -10.91
C PHE A 57 0.28 -0.13 -11.62
N ARG A 58 1.56 -0.26 -11.99
CA ARG A 58 2.28 0.79 -12.73
C ARG A 58 1.63 1.08 -14.09
N ALA A 59 1.11 0.07 -14.77
CA ALA A 59 0.45 0.21 -16.05
C ALA A 59 -0.98 0.78 -15.95
N THR A 60 -1.69 0.49 -14.85
CA THR A 60 -3.12 0.79 -14.71
C THR A 60 -3.40 2.12 -14.01
N TRP A 61 -2.54 2.55 -13.08
CA TRP A 61 -2.82 3.71 -12.24
C TRP A 61 -2.52 5.06 -12.92
N PRO A 62 -3.47 6.01 -12.91
CA PRO A 62 -3.20 7.39 -13.27
C PRO A 62 -2.14 7.99 -12.33
N ARG A 63 -1.20 8.78 -12.88
CA ARG A 63 -0.11 9.40 -12.10
C ARG A 63 -0.68 10.25 -10.95
N LEU A 64 -0.49 9.80 -9.70
CA LEU A 64 -0.89 10.53 -8.50
C LEU A 64 0.16 11.57 -8.11
N ARG A 65 -0.28 12.68 -7.50
CA ARG A 65 0.64 13.69 -6.95
C ARG A 65 1.30 13.15 -5.69
N VAL A 66 2.58 13.47 -5.49
CA VAL A 66 3.36 13.08 -4.30
C VAL A 66 2.63 13.46 -3.00
N ASP A 67 1.98 14.62 -2.95
CA ASP A 67 1.22 15.07 -1.79
C ASP A 67 0.05 14.13 -1.43
N GLN A 68 -0.62 13.57 -2.44
CA GLN A 68 -1.73 12.63 -2.24
C GLN A 68 -1.22 11.29 -1.72
N ILE A 69 -0.09 10.81 -2.26
CA ILE A 69 0.58 9.59 -1.80
C ILE A 69 1.05 9.76 -0.35
N MET A 70 1.68 10.89 -0.04
CA MET A 70 2.17 11.20 1.30
C MET A 70 1.02 11.30 2.29
N GLY A 71 -0.09 11.95 1.92
CA GLY A 71 -1.30 12.00 2.72
C GLY A 71 -1.85 10.61 3.02
N PHE A 72 -1.93 9.73 2.01
CA PHE A 72 -2.39 8.35 2.20
C PHE A 72 -1.45 7.53 3.09
N ALA A 73 -0.15 7.64 2.88
CA ALA A 73 0.87 6.93 3.66
C ALA A 73 0.85 7.33 5.14
N TRP A 74 0.86 8.63 5.43
CA TRP A 74 0.94 9.13 6.81
C TRP A 74 -0.38 9.10 7.55
N LYS A 75 -1.47 9.48 6.89
CA LYS A 75 -2.78 9.59 7.56
C LYS A 75 -3.56 8.28 7.57
N GLY A 76 -3.29 7.40 6.60
CA GLY A 76 -3.94 6.09 6.50
C GLY A 76 -3.06 4.96 6.99
N LEU A 77 -2.04 4.61 6.20
CA LEU A 77 -1.23 3.40 6.41
C LEU A 77 -0.47 3.39 7.74
N PHE A 78 0.16 4.51 8.11
CA PHE A 78 0.95 4.59 9.33
C PHE A 78 0.09 4.40 10.59
N GLY A 79 -1.03 5.12 10.69
CA GLY A 79 -1.96 4.97 11.81
C GLY A 79 -2.56 3.56 11.89
N LEU A 80 -2.93 2.99 10.74
CA LEU A 80 -3.45 1.63 10.65
C LEU A 80 -2.39 0.61 11.11
N GLY A 81 -1.13 0.77 10.74
CA GLY A 81 -0.04 -0.11 11.15
C GLY A 81 0.17 -0.13 12.67
N ILE A 82 0.16 1.04 13.31
CA ILE A 82 0.27 1.14 14.77
C ILE A 82 -0.91 0.44 15.46
N LEU A 83 -2.14 0.75 15.02
CA LEU A 83 -3.36 0.14 15.55
C LEU A 83 -3.34 -1.40 15.36
N ASN A 84 -2.83 -1.88 14.23
CA ASN A 84 -2.69 -3.31 13.94
C ASN A 84 -1.80 -4.02 14.97
N ILE A 85 -0.65 -3.42 15.30
CA ILE A 85 0.29 -4.00 16.28
C ILE A 85 -0.38 -4.18 17.65
N PHE A 86 -1.11 -3.18 18.12
CA PHE A 86 -1.82 -3.27 19.41
C PHE A 86 -2.91 -4.34 19.40
N ILE A 87 -3.68 -4.42 18.31
CA ILE A 87 -4.74 -5.43 18.17
C ILE A 87 -4.15 -6.84 18.19
N VAL A 88 -3.13 -7.10 17.36
CA VAL A 88 -2.49 -8.41 17.31
C VAL A 88 -1.88 -8.77 18.67
N ALA A 89 -1.31 -7.81 19.40
CA ALA A 89 -0.80 -8.05 20.74
C ALA A 89 -1.91 -8.46 21.73
N ILE A 90 -3.06 -7.80 21.69
CA ILE A 90 -4.22 -8.12 22.53
C ILE A 90 -4.80 -9.48 22.15
N GLU A 91 -4.96 -9.76 20.86
CA GLU A 91 -5.47 -11.05 20.38
C GLU A 91 -4.57 -12.20 20.84
N ILE A 92 -3.24 -12.06 20.73
CA ILE A 92 -2.31 -13.09 21.20
C ILE A 92 -2.45 -13.28 22.71
N MET A 93 -2.63 -12.21 23.50
CA MET A 93 -2.82 -12.34 24.94
C MET A 93 -4.09 -13.13 25.31
N ILE A 94 -5.15 -13.01 24.52
CA ILE A 94 -6.45 -13.66 24.77
C ILE A 94 -6.46 -15.11 24.25
N PHE A 95 -5.91 -15.35 23.05
CA PHE A 95 -6.04 -16.64 22.35
C PHE A 95 -4.86 -17.59 22.55
N ARG A 96 -3.80 -17.16 23.26
CA ARG A 96 -2.64 -18.01 23.56
C ARG A 96 -3.01 -19.08 24.58
N THR A 97 -2.98 -20.34 24.14
CA THR A 97 -3.11 -21.52 25.00
C THR A 97 -1.84 -21.73 25.84
N GLU A 98 -1.94 -22.42 26.98
CA GLU A 98 -0.85 -22.63 27.95
C GLU A 98 0.43 -23.25 27.33
N GLU A 99 0.31 -23.96 26.22
CA GLU A 99 1.43 -24.55 25.47
C GLU A 99 2.19 -23.54 24.58
N GLY A 100 1.76 -22.27 24.56
CA GLY A 100 2.37 -21.22 23.75
C GLY A 100 2.09 -21.35 22.24
N THR A 101 1.27 -22.31 21.85
CA THR A 101 0.80 -22.49 20.47
C THR A 101 -0.60 -21.89 20.32
N VAL A 102 -0.84 -21.24 19.19
CA VAL A 102 -2.18 -20.80 18.79
C VAL A 102 -2.70 -21.86 17.83
N GLY A 103 -3.77 -22.57 18.21
CA GLY A 103 -4.37 -23.59 17.35
C GLY A 103 -4.78 -23.01 15.99
N THR A 104 -4.74 -23.82 14.92
CA THR A 104 -5.05 -23.39 13.54
C THR A 104 -6.42 -22.69 13.44
N SER A 105 -7.42 -23.15 14.18
CA SER A 105 -8.75 -22.53 14.24
C SER A 105 -8.71 -21.12 14.83
N ASN A 106 -7.91 -20.90 15.88
CA ASN A 106 -7.76 -19.59 16.51
C ASN A 106 -6.99 -18.62 15.60
N MET A 107 -5.98 -19.11 14.86
CA MET A 107 -5.25 -18.28 13.88
C MET A 107 -6.16 -17.79 12.75
N LEU A 108 -7.12 -18.61 12.30
CA LEU A 108 -8.11 -18.21 11.29
C LEU A 108 -9.08 -17.16 11.84
N ILE A 109 -9.52 -17.30 13.10
CA ILE A 109 -10.37 -16.32 13.77
C ILE A 109 -9.64 -14.99 13.95
N MET A 110 -8.39 -15.02 14.42
CA MET A 110 -7.54 -13.82 14.55
C MET A 110 -7.32 -13.15 13.19
N SER A 111 -7.02 -13.93 12.14
CA SER A 111 -6.88 -13.39 10.79
C SER A 111 -8.18 -12.73 10.30
N ALA A 112 -9.33 -13.36 10.55
CA ALA A 112 -10.63 -12.80 10.17
C ALA A 112 -10.93 -11.49 10.92
N ILE A 113 -10.69 -11.44 12.23
CA ILE A 113 -10.86 -10.22 13.04
C ILE A 113 -9.96 -9.11 12.51
N ASN A 114 -8.69 -9.42 12.26
CA ASN A 114 -7.71 -8.46 11.77
C ASN A 114 -8.08 -7.92 10.37
N TRP A 115 -8.59 -8.77 9.48
CA TRP A 115 -9.14 -8.34 8.18
C TRP A 115 -10.38 -7.46 8.31
N VAL A 116 -11.32 -7.80 9.20
CA VAL A 116 -12.52 -6.98 9.44
C VAL A 116 -12.12 -5.61 9.96
N ILE A 117 -11.22 -5.55 10.94
CA ILE A 117 -10.77 -4.27 11.50
C ILE A 117 -10.01 -3.47 10.45
N ALA A 118 -9.11 -4.09 9.68
CA ALA A 118 -8.41 -3.41 8.60
C ALA A 118 -9.38 -2.78 7.58
N VAL A 119 -10.45 -3.50 7.20
CA VAL A 119 -11.49 -2.97 6.30
C VAL A 119 -12.26 -1.83 6.95
N VAL A 120 -12.69 -1.97 8.21
CA VAL A 120 -13.40 -0.92 8.94
C VAL A 120 -12.54 0.34 9.05
N THR A 121 -11.26 0.22 9.42
CA THR A 121 -10.33 1.34 9.51
C THR A 121 -10.08 1.98 8.13
N LEU A 122 -9.95 1.19 7.07
CA LEU A 122 -9.83 1.73 5.71
C LEU A 122 -11.08 2.51 5.29
N LEU A 123 -12.28 1.99 5.59
CA LEU A 123 -13.55 2.66 5.28
C LEU A 123 -13.74 3.94 6.08
N THR A 124 -13.40 3.96 7.37
CA THR A 124 -13.48 5.17 8.19
C THR A 124 -12.49 6.22 7.71
N LEU A 125 -11.25 5.82 7.38
CA LEU A 125 -10.26 6.71 6.77
C LEU A 125 -10.73 7.25 5.42
N MET A 126 -11.30 6.41 4.55
CA MET A 126 -11.89 6.87 3.28
C MET A 126 -13.03 7.85 3.49
N ARG A 127 -13.85 7.67 4.54
CA ARG A 127 -14.94 8.59 4.87
C ARG A 127 -14.45 9.93 5.41
N ILE A 128 -13.40 9.92 6.23
CA ILE A 128 -12.82 11.13 6.83
C ILE A 128 -12.00 11.92 5.79
N TYR A 129 -11.24 11.23 4.95
CA TYR A 129 -10.38 11.83 3.93
C TYR A 129 -11.02 11.92 2.54
N GLY A 130 -12.29 11.50 2.42
CA GLY A 130 -13.12 11.69 1.23
C GLY A 130 -13.10 13.16 0.84
N GLN A 131 -12.52 13.45 -0.33
CA GLN A 131 -12.20 14.80 -0.77
C GLN A 131 -13.41 15.72 -0.65
N LYS A 132 -13.32 16.76 0.19
CA LYS A 132 -14.23 17.91 0.07
C LYS A 132 -14.05 18.47 -1.33
N LYS A 133 -15.14 18.51 -2.11
CA LYS A 133 -15.15 19.06 -3.47
C LYS A 133 -14.59 20.48 -3.38
N LEU A 134 -13.44 20.74 -4.00
CA LEU A 134 -12.87 22.09 -4.02
C LEU A 134 -13.85 22.99 -4.77
N GLU A 135 -14.56 23.86 -4.05
CA GLU A 135 -15.28 24.96 -4.66
C GLU A 135 -14.24 25.86 -5.33
N ARG A 136 -14.31 25.92 -6.66
CA ARG A 136 -13.46 26.83 -7.41
C ARG A 136 -13.94 28.25 -7.09
N PRO A 137 -13.06 29.17 -6.69
CA PRO A 137 -13.41 30.58 -6.66
C PRO A 137 -13.95 30.97 -8.04
N ILE A 138 -15.08 31.66 -8.07
CA ILE A 138 -15.62 32.20 -9.32
C ILE A 138 -14.51 33.09 -9.92
N PRO A 139 -14.17 32.95 -11.21
CA PRO A 139 -13.16 33.79 -11.83
C PRO A 139 -13.65 35.24 -11.74
N VAL A 140 -13.03 36.03 -10.85
CA VAL A 140 -13.20 37.47 -10.84
C VAL A 140 -12.46 38.02 -12.07
N PRO A 141 -13.12 38.82 -12.93
CA PRO A 141 -12.44 39.49 -14.03
C PRO A 141 -11.25 40.26 -13.46
N SER A 142 -10.07 40.10 -14.06
CA SER A 142 -8.94 40.93 -13.68
C SER A 142 -9.31 42.40 -13.96
N PRO A 143 -8.79 43.37 -13.19
CA PRO A 143 -9.04 44.77 -13.47
C PRO A 143 -8.72 45.15 -14.93
N LEU A 144 -7.73 44.49 -15.54
CA LEU A 144 -7.36 44.63 -16.95
C LEU A 144 -8.43 44.16 -17.94
N ALA A 145 -9.26 43.18 -17.57
CA ALA A 145 -10.36 42.71 -18.40
C ALA A 145 -11.50 43.76 -18.50
N ASN A 146 -11.64 44.63 -17.49
CA ASN A 146 -12.63 45.70 -17.48
C ASN A 146 -12.11 47.01 -18.09
N MET A 147 -10.78 47.18 -18.22
CA MET A 147 -10.20 48.39 -18.84
C MET A 147 -10.57 48.58 -20.32
N GLY A 148 -11.00 47.52 -21.01
CA GLY A 148 -11.50 47.62 -22.39
C GLY A 148 -12.96 48.05 -22.49
N VAL A 149 -13.71 48.07 -21.38
CA VAL A 149 -15.14 48.43 -21.33
C VAL A 149 -15.33 49.88 -20.89
N GLU A 150 -14.38 50.46 -20.16
CA GLU A 150 -14.38 51.87 -19.70
C GLU A 150 -13.68 52.84 -20.68
N ALA A 151 -13.14 52.34 -21.79
CA ALA A 151 -12.40 53.13 -22.78
C ALA A 151 -13.21 53.52 -24.03
N ASP A 152 -14.47 53.08 -24.13
CA ASP A 152 -15.46 53.47 -25.15
C ASP A 152 -16.55 54.37 -24.54
#